data_AF-A0A6I7HNS7-F1
#
_entry.id   AF-A0A6I7HNS7-F1
#
_cell.length_a   1.000
_cell.length_b   1.000
_cell.length_c   1.000
_cell.angle_alpha   90.00
_cell.angle_beta   90.00
_cell.angle_gamma   90.00
#
_symmetry.space_group_name_H-M   'P 1'
#
loop_
_entity.id
_entity.type
_entity.pdbx_description
1 polymer ?
#
loop_
_entity_poly.entity_id
_entity_poly.type
_entity_poly.pdbx_seq_one_letter_code
_entity_poly.pdbx_strand_id
1 'polypeptide(L)'
;MLPLFEMMLQAQNGTAMEAVARQFNLAQEQAAQAVAALMPAFSSGFKRNTTNPYDMTALLSAMASGNYAKYFEDMTAAFTPQGIADGNTVLEQLFGSKEVSRAIAAQAAQFTGISQDIFKKMMPVMADTIMGGLSKQTTGQFDATAFANSPMGAMTRQWLEGMGFAPKAKPKEPNLFDNPFTQAMQTMFGVKPAQPQPAPTANPFFDNPFTRAFQEMMAGYAGPAPTPQGEAAKPAEKPKGQATEQFTTMVNAMFDSGLEVQKSYQKSMEQIFDSYLDQTHETPQGEPAPQGDVPPNGKG
;
A
#
# COMPACT_ATOMS: atom_id res chain seq x y z
N MET A 1 10.13 4.61 -1.21
CA MET A 1 9.41 4.92 -2.48
C MET A 1 8.02 5.26 -2.05
N LEU A 2 7.53 6.46 -2.38
CA LEU A 2 6.13 6.78 -2.12
C LEU A 2 5.27 5.73 -2.82
N PRO A 3 4.19 5.22 -2.19
CA PRO A 3 3.25 4.37 -2.90
C PRO A 3 2.74 5.14 -4.11
N LEU A 4 2.71 4.52 -5.29
CA LEU A 4 2.15 5.11 -6.52
C LEU A 4 0.72 5.66 -6.31
N PHE A 5 0.01 5.07 -5.34
CA PHE A 5 -1.28 5.49 -4.81
C PHE A 5 -1.28 6.91 -4.23
N GLU A 6 -0.25 7.27 -3.45
CA GLU A 6 -0.18 8.61 -2.84
C GLU A 6 0.11 9.69 -3.87
N MET A 7 0.91 9.36 -4.89
CA MET A 7 1.15 10.27 -6.00
C MET A 7 -0.12 10.53 -6.82
N MET A 8 -0.99 9.53 -7.00
CA MET A 8 -2.28 9.69 -7.68
C MET A 8 -3.28 10.50 -6.83
N LEU A 9 -3.36 10.22 -5.52
CA LEU A 9 -4.19 11.00 -4.59
C LEU A 9 -3.77 12.47 -4.54
N GLN A 10 -2.48 12.74 -4.69
CA GLN A 10 -1.88 14.06 -4.66
C GLN A 10 -1.87 14.78 -6.02
N ALA A 11 -1.81 14.05 -7.14
CA ALA A 11 -1.62 14.54 -8.50
C ALA A 11 -2.44 15.77 -8.86
N GLN A 12 -3.68 15.78 -8.35
CA GLN A 12 -4.63 16.85 -8.59
C GLN A 12 -5.38 17.22 -7.32
N ASN A 13 -4.73 17.15 -6.15
CA ASN A 13 -5.30 17.63 -4.89
C ASN A 13 -6.64 16.93 -4.52
N GLY A 14 -6.74 15.61 -4.74
CA GLY A 14 -7.96 14.83 -4.54
C GLY A 14 -9.01 14.88 -5.67
N THR A 15 -8.87 15.79 -6.65
CA THR A 15 -9.84 15.89 -7.77
C THR A 15 -9.75 14.71 -8.74
N ALA A 16 -8.64 13.98 -8.78
CA ALA A 16 -8.51 12.74 -9.54
C ALA A 16 -9.55 11.69 -9.09
N MET A 17 -9.73 11.50 -7.79
CA MET A 17 -10.72 10.55 -7.27
C MET A 17 -12.15 11.01 -7.58
N GLU A 18 -12.39 12.32 -7.53
CA GLU A 18 -13.70 12.89 -7.85
C GLU A 18 -14.03 12.77 -9.33
N ALA A 19 -13.05 12.97 -10.22
CA ALA A 19 -13.25 12.81 -11.66
C ALA A 19 -13.41 11.33 -12.05
N VAL A 20 -12.74 10.38 -11.38
CA VAL A 20 -13.03 8.94 -11.53
C VAL A 20 -14.46 8.64 -11.07
N ALA A 21 -14.85 9.10 -9.89
CA ALA A 21 -16.20 8.90 -9.36
C ALA A 21 -17.28 9.43 -10.31
N ARG A 22 -17.11 10.66 -10.82
CA ARG A 22 -18.03 11.28 -11.79
C ARG A 22 -18.04 10.56 -13.13
N GLN A 23 -16.88 10.20 -13.68
CA GLN A 23 -16.78 9.56 -14.99
C GLN A 23 -17.42 8.16 -15.01
N PHE A 24 -17.28 7.42 -13.91
CA PHE A 24 -17.82 6.06 -13.80
C PHE A 24 -19.16 5.99 -13.06
N ASN A 25 -19.73 7.14 -12.69
CA ASN A 25 -20.96 7.24 -11.91
C ASN A 25 -20.93 6.38 -10.63
N LEU A 26 -19.79 6.42 -9.92
CA LEU A 26 -19.54 5.71 -8.67
C LEU A 26 -19.65 6.67 -7.48
N ALA A 27 -20.04 6.16 -6.31
CA ALA A 27 -19.84 6.89 -5.07
C ALA A 27 -18.34 7.08 -4.81
N GLN A 28 -17.95 8.17 -4.13
CA GLN A 28 -16.53 8.46 -3.84
C GLN A 28 -15.85 7.31 -3.07
N GLU A 29 -16.57 6.68 -2.14
CA GLU A 29 -16.12 5.49 -1.39
C GLU A 29 -15.93 4.27 -2.30
N GLN A 30 -16.83 4.05 -3.25
CA GLN A 30 -16.71 2.97 -4.24
C GLN A 30 -15.54 3.21 -5.18
N ALA A 31 -15.32 4.45 -5.63
CA ALA A 31 -14.15 4.79 -6.44
C ALA A 31 -12.84 4.52 -5.68
N ALA A 32 -12.78 4.87 -4.39
CA ALA A 32 -11.63 4.57 -3.54
C ALA A 32 -11.41 3.06 -3.38
N GLN A 33 -12.48 2.29 -3.14
CA GLN A 33 -12.42 0.82 -3.07
C GLN A 33 -11.98 0.20 -4.40
N ALA A 34 -12.46 0.73 -5.53
CA ALA A 34 -12.12 0.24 -6.87
C ALA A 34 -10.63 0.43 -7.15
N VAL A 35 -10.12 1.64 -6.89
CA VAL A 35 -8.69 1.94 -7.02
C VAL A 35 -7.88 1.03 -6.10
N ALA A 36 -8.32 0.89 -4.85
CA ALA A 36 -7.63 0.07 -3.86
C ALA A 36 -7.58 -1.42 -4.23
N ALA A 37 -8.66 -1.97 -4.79
CA ALA A 37 -8.73 -3.36 -5.22
C ALA A 37 -7.80 -3.67 -6.40
N LEU A 38 -7.52 -2.68 -7.25
CA LEU A 38 -6.60 -2.85 -8.38
C LEU A 38 -5.12 -2.69 -7.99
N MET A 39 -4.81 -2.00 -6.89
CA MET A 39 -3.42 -1.71 -6.48
C MET A 39 -2.52 -2.95 -6.37
N PRO A 40 -2.94 -4.07 -5.74
CA PRO A 40 -2.09 -5.24 -5.60
C PRO A 40 -1.67 -5.79 -6.96
N ALA A 41 -2.58 -5.77 -7.93
CA ALA A 41 -2.31 -6.22 -9.29
C ALA A 41 -1.29 -5.32 -9.99
N PHE A 42 -1.49 -4.00 -9.98
CA PHE A 42 -0.54 -3.02 -10.54
C PHE A 42 0.85 -3.13 -9.90
N SER A 43 0.92 -3.26 -8.57
CA SER A 43 2.18 -3.45 -7.86
C SER A 43 2.89 -4.74 -8.25
N SER A 44 2.14 -5.84 -8.41
CA SER A 44 2.68 -7.14 -8.81
C SER A 44 3.20 -7.13 -10.25
N GLY A 45 2.44 -6.53 -11.17
CA GLY A 45 2.86 -6.35 -12.56
C GLY A 45 4.12 -5.48 -12.67
N PHE A 46 4.17 -4.37 -11.92
CA PHE A 46 5.35 -3.52 -11.89
C PHE A 46 6.57 -4.24 -11.31
N LYS A 47 6.40 -4.97 -10.19
CA LYS A 47 7.48 -5.75 -9.58
C LYS A 47 8.05 -6.75 -10.60
N ARG A 48 7.20 -7.52 -11.28
CA ARG A 48 7.61 -8.46 -12.34
C ARG A 48 8.43 -7.75 -13.43
N ASN A 49 7.92 -6.61 -13.89
CA ASN A 49 8.58 -5.84 -14.94
C ASN A 49 9.94 -5.28 -14.51
N THR A 50 10.14 -4.98 -13.22
CA THR A 50 11.44 -4.55 -12.69
C THR A 50 12.40 -5.70 -12.37
N THR A 51 11.88 -6.90 -12.11
CA THR A 51 12.71 -8.09 -11.83
C THR A 51 13.24 -8.75 -13.10
N ASN A 52 12.59 -8.52 -14.25
CA ASN A 52 13.02 -9.04 -15.55
C ASN A 52 13.68 -7.93 -16.39
N PRO A 53 14.97 -8.03 -16.76
CA PRO A 53 15.67 -7.01 -17.53
C PRO A 53 15.01 -6.68 -18.88
N TYR A 54 14.43 -7.69 -19.56
CA TYR A 54 13.79 -7.50 -20.86
C TYR A 54 12.51 -6.65 -20.73
N ASP A 55 11.63 -7.03 -19.80
CA ASP A 55 10.39 -6.31 -19.51
C ASP A 55 10.68 -4.89 -19.01
N MET A 56 11.73 -4.72 -18.19
CA MET A 56 12.19 -3.41 -17.72
C MET A 56 12.57 -2.49 -18.89
N THR A 57 13.33 -3.01 -19.86
CA THR A 57 13.72 -2.22 -21.04
C THR A 57 12.52 -1.87 -21.91
N ALA A 58 11.58 -2.80 -22.12
CA ALA A 58 10.37 -2.55 -22.88
C ALA A 58 9.50 -1.45 -22.25
N LEU A 59 9.33 -1.49 -20.92
CA LEU A 59 8.60 -0.47 -20.17
C LEU A 59 9.31 0.88 -20.19
N LEU A 60 10.64 0.91 -20.05
CA LEU A 60 11.41 2.15 -20.12
C LEU A 60 11.32 2.79 -21.51
N SER A 61 11.41 1.99 -22.57
CA SER A 61 11.22 2.45 -23.95
C SER A 61 9.80 2.96 -24.18
N ALA A 62 8.79 2.25 -23.70
CA ALA A 62 7.40 2.70 -23.80
C ALA A 62 7.20 4.01 -23.05
N MET A 63 7.71 4.12 -21.83
CA MET A 63 7.67 5.35 -21.01
C MET A 63 8.37 6.53 -21.69
N ALA A 64 9.51 6.29 -22.35
CA ALA A 64 10.24 7.33 -23.08
C ALA A 64 9.52 7.75 -24.37
N SER A 65 8.82 6.82 -25.03
CA SER A 65 8.06 7.08 -26.26
C SER A 65 6.67 7.68 -26.01
N GLY A 66 6.08 7.40 -24.85
CA GLY A 66 4.72 7.80 -24.53
C GLY A 66 4.70 9.11 -23.75
N ASN A 67 3.92 10.05 -24.26
CA ASN A 67 3.67 11.31 -23.57
C ASN A 67 2.64 11.10 -22.43
N TYR A 68 2.94 10.22 -21.47
CA TYR A 68 2.04 9.86 -20.38
C TYR A 68 1.90 10.95 -19.32
N ALA A 69 2.87 11.88 -19.24
CA ALA A 69 2.86 13.01 -18.33
C ALA A 69 1.56 13.84 -18.43
N LYS A 70 1.01 13.98 -19.65
CA LYS A 70 -0.24 14.70 -19.91
C LYS A 70 -1.46 14.07 -19.21
N TYR A 71 -1.47 12.75 -19.01
CA TYR A 71 -2.58 12.03 -18.36
C TYR A 71 -2.58 12.23 -16.85
N PHE A 72 -1.41 12.51 -16.28
CA PHE A 72 -1.27 12.87 -14.88
C PHE A 72 -1.65 14.34 -14.62
N GLU A 73 -1.27 15.24 -15.53
CA GLU A 73 -1.63 16.67 -15.46
C GLU A 73 -3.11 16.92 -15.75
N ASP A 74 -3.66 16.17 -16.71
CA ASP A 74 -5.06 16.25 -17.13
C ASP A 74 -5.63 14.83 -17.26
N MET A 75 -6.34 14.40 -16.23
CA MET A 75 -6.96 13.08 -16.23
C MET A 75 -8.14 12.99 -17.21
N THR A 76 -8.69 14.12 -17.68
CA THR A 76 -9.69 14.08 -18.76
C THR A 76 -9.10 13.56 -20.06
N ALA A 77 -7.81 13.80 -20.30
CA ALA A 77 -7.08 13.25 -21.44
C ALA A 77 -6.98 11.72 -21.37
N ALA A 78 -6.92 11.13 -20.17
CA ALA A 78 -6.87 9.68 -19.97
C ALA A 78 -8.19 8.98 -20.32
N PHE A 79 -9.31 9.71 -20.31
CA PHE A 79 -10.62 9.18 -20.74
C PHE A 79 -10.86 9.27 -22.25
N THR A 80 -9.98 9.93 -23.00
CA THR A 80 -10.10 10.02 -24.47
C THR A 80 -9.81 8.66 -25.12
N PRO A 81 -10.29 8.41 -26.36
CA PRO A 81 -9.95 7.18 -27.08
C PRO A 81 -8.44 6.93 -27.20
N GLN A 82 -7.65 8.00 -27.33
CA GLN A 82 -6.19 7.92 -27.35
C GLN A 82 -5.62 7.53 -25.98
N GLY A 83 -6.11 8.14 -24.89
CA GLY A 83 -5.72 7.76 -23.53
C GLY A 83 -6.00 6.28 -23.29
N ILE A 84 -7.23 5.82 -23.54
CA ILE A 84 -7.58 4.41 -23.40
C ILE A 84 -6.68 3.48 -24.23
N ALA A 85 -6.28 3.86 -25.44
CA ALA A 85 -5.36 3.07 -26.26
C ALA A 85 -3.94 3.02 -25.66
N ASP A 86 -3.43 4.16 -25.21
CA ASP A 86 -2.12 4.29 -24.56
C ASP A 86 -2.10 3.47 -23.26
N GLY A 87 -3.13 3.59 -22.42
CA GLY A 87 -3.24 2.84 -21.16
C GLY A 87 -3.38 1.34 -21.39
N ASN A 88 -4.05 0.90 -22.45
CA ASN A 88 -4.08 -0.52 -22.83
C ASN A 88 -2.68 -1.03 -23.22
N THR A 89 -1.86 -0.21 -23.88
CA THR A 89 -0.47 -0.56 -24.21
C THR A 89 0.36 -0.72 -22.94
N VAL A 90 0.17 0.17 -21.97
CA VAL A 90 0.82 0.05 -20.65
C VAL A 90 0.37 -1.23 -19.93
N LEU A 91 -0.92 -1.53 -19.93
CA LEU A 91 -1.47 -2.75 -19.30
C LEU A 91 -0.92 -4.02 -19.95
N GLU A 92 -0.78 -4.04 -21.28
CA GLU A 92 -0.16 -5.15 -22.01
C GLU A 92 1.28 -5.38 -21.56
N GLN A 93 2.07 -4.31 -21.38
CA GLN A 93 3.44 -4.45 -20.88
C GLN A 93 3.51 -4.83 -19.40
N LEU A 94 2.64 -4.24 -18.57
CA LEU A 94 2.66 -4.42 -17.13
C LEU A 94 2.15 -5.80 -16.69
N PHE A 95 1.08 -6.28 -17.34
CA PHE A 95 0.43 -7.55 -17.01
C PHE A 95 0.75 -8.67 -17.99
N GLY A 96 1.38 -8.34 -19.12
CA GLY A 96 1.77 -9.27 -20.18
C GLY A 96 0.65 -9.57 -21.18
N SER A 97 -0.61 -9.63 -20.73
CA SER A 97 -1.74 -9.89 -21.63
C SER A 97 -3.06 -9.23 -21.20
N LYS A 98 -3.96 -9.08 -22.19
CA LYS A 98 -5.32 -8.57 -21.97
C LYS A 98 -6.14 -9.53 -21.13
N GLU A 99 -5.84 -10.81 -21.18
CA GLU A 99 -6.50 -11.86 -20.43
C GLU A 99 -6.20 -11.71 -18.94
N VAL A 100 -4.94 -11.44 -18.58
CA VAL A 100 -4.55 -11.14 -17.18
C VAL A 100 -5.25 -9.86 -16.71
N SER A 101 -5.27 -8.82 -17.54
CA SER A 101 -6.00 -7.58 -17.23
C SER A 101 -7.49 -7.84 -16.96
N ARG A 102 -8.15 -8.65 -17.80
CA ARG A 102 -9.58 -9.03 -17.63
C ARG A 102 -9.82 -9.86 -16.37
N ALA A 103 -8.90 -10.75 -16.03
CA ALA A 103 -8.97 -11.58 -14.82
C ALA A 103 -8.87 -10.71 -13.55
N ILE A 104 -7.94 -9.74 -13.53
CA ILE A 104 -7.81 -8.75 -12.45
C ILE A 104 -9.12 -7.96 -12.28
N ALA A 105 -9.73 -7.50 -13.37
CA ALA A 105 -11.03 -6.83 -13.31
C ALA A 105 -12.15 -7.72 -12.77
N ALA A 106 -12.18 -9.02 -13.13
CA ALA A 106 -13.16 -9.96 -12.61
C ALA A 106 -13.00 -10.16 -11.09
N GLN A 107 -11.76 -10.29 -10.64
CA GLN A 107 -11.44 -10.44 -9.22
C GLN A 107 -11.82 -9.18 -8.43
N ALA A 108 -11.41 -8.00 -8.88
CA ALA A 108 -11.75 -6.73 -8.22
C ALA A 108 -13.27 -6.50 -8.16
N ALA A 109 -14.00 -6.90 -9.20
CA ALA A 109 -15.47 -6.85 -9.22
C ALA A 109 -16.11 -7.71 -8.13
N GLN A 110 -15.60 -8.92 -7.91
CA GLN A 110 -16.12 -9.82 -6.86
C GLN A 110 -15.89 -9.26 -5.46
N PHE A 111 -14.74 -8.60 -5.21
CA PHE A 111 -14.40 -8.07 -3.90
C PHE A 111 -15.11 -6.74 -3.57
N THR A 112 -15.28 -5.87 -4.56
CA THR A 112 -15.82 -4.51 -4.34
C THR A 112 -17.32 -4.40 -4.61
N GLY A 113 -17.92 -5.39 -5.28
CA GLY A 113 -19.30 -5.31 -5.77
C GLY A 113 -19.50 -4.36 -6.95
N ILE A 114 -18.42 -3.79 -7.51
CA ILE A 114 -18.45 -2.90 -8.68
C ILE A 114 -18.39 -3.75 -9.95
N SER A 115 -19.13 -3.37 -10.99
CA SER A 115 -19.19 -4.18 -12.23
C SER A 115 -17.83 -4.36 -12.91
N GLN A 116 -17.60 -5.54 -13.49
CA GLN A 116 -16.38 -5.86 -14.23
C GLN A 116 -16.15 -4.88 -15.40
N ASP A 117 -17.22 -4.41 -16.05
CA ASP A 117 -17.11 -3.45 -17.16
C ASP A 117 -16.60 -2.08 -16.72
N ILE A 118 -16.92 -1.65 -15.49
CA ILE A 118 -16.33 -0.44 -14.91
C ILE A 118 -14.84 -0.64 -14.70
N PHE A 119 -14.42 -1.76 -14.09
CA PHE A 119 -12.98 -2.06 -13.93
C PHE A 119 -12.23 -2.13 -15.26
N LYS A 120 -12.81 -2.78 -16.28
CA LYS A 120 -12.23 -2.84 -17.63
C LYS A 120 -12.00 -1.46 -18.25
N LYS A 121 -12.90 -0.51 -18.00
CA LYS A 121 -12.76 0.87 -18.49
C LYS A 121 -11.85 1.73 -17.61
N MET A 122 -11.77 1.40 -16.33
CA MET A 122 -10.99 2.16 -15.34
C MET A 122 -9.50 1.78 -15.35
N MET A 123 -9.16 0.50 -15.57
CA MET A 123 -7.77 0.04 -15.56
C MET A 123 -6.85 0.79 -16.54
N PRO A 124 -7.23 1.03 -17.82
CA PRO A 124 -6.35 1.73 -18.75
C PRO A 124 -6.06 3.16 -18.28
N VAL A 125 -7.09 3.88 -17.82
CA VAL A 125 -6.97 5.24 -17.27
C VAL A 125 -6.03 5.26 -16.07
N MET A 126 -6.16 4.29 -15.17
CA MET A 126 -5.28 4.17 -14.02
C MET A 126 -3.83 3.87 -14.42
N ALA A 127 -3.63 3.00 -15.42
CA ALA A 127 -2.31 2.67 -15.95
C ALA A 127 -1.62 3.92 -16.50
N ASP A 128 -2.31 4.72 -17.31
CA ASP A 128 -1.81 5.99 -17.85
C ASP A 128 -1.46 7.00 -16.77
N THR A 129 -2.35 7.14 -15.78
CA THR A 129 -2.16 8.09 -14.68
C THR A 129 -0.95 7.69 -13.83
N ILE A 130 -0.79 6.39 -13.55
CA ILE A 130 0.36 5.85 -12.82
C ILE A 130 1.65 6.08 -13.63
N MET A 131 1.64 5.79 -14.92
CA MET A 131 2.80 6.00 -15.81
C MET A 131 3.15 7.48 -15.95
N GLY A 132 2.16 8.36 -16.04
CA GLY A 132 2.35 9.80 -16.09
C GLY A 132 2.96 10.36 -14.81
N GLY A 133 2.48 9.89 -13.65
CA GLY A 133 3.08 10.27 -12.37
C GLY A 133 4.50 9.73 -12.21
N LEU A 134 4.77 8.48 -12.63
CA LEU A 134 6.12 7.90 -12.61
C LEU A 134 7.08 8.72 -13.47
N SER A 135 6.65 9.07 -14.69
CA SER A 135 7.39 9.94 -15.60
C SER A 135 7.68 11.31 -14.95
N LYS A 136 6.70 11.91 -14.27
CA LYS A 136 6.87 13.17 -13.51
C LYS A 136 7.87 13.05 -12.37
N GLN A 137 7.85 11.93 -11.66
CA GLN A 137 8.78 11.65 -10.57
C GLN A 137 10.21 11.47 -11.11
N THR A 138 10.38 10.74 -12.23
CA THR A 138 11.70 10.52 -12.85
C THR A 138 12.27 11.78 -13.50
N THR A 139 11.41 12.65 -14.05
CA THR A 139 11.83 13.94 -14.62
C THR A 139 12.06 15.04 -13.57
N GLY A 140 11.87 14.75 -12.27
CA GLY A 140 12.12 15.68 -11.18
C GLY A 140 11.09 16.81 -11.05
N GLN A 141 9.96 16.70 -11.74
CA GLN A 141 8.86 17.67 -11.66
C GLN A 141 7.91 17.41 -10.49
N PHE A 142 8.17 16.35 -9.70
CA PHE A 142 7.42 16.01 -8.49
C PHE A 142 8.23 16.32 -7.23
N ASP A 143 7.85 17.37 -6.49
CA ASP A 143 8.46 17.71 -5.20
C ASP A 143 7.80 16.91 -4.06
N ALA A 144 8.33 15.73 -3.79
CA ALA A 144 7.92 14.88 -2.67
C ALA A 144 8.08 15.57 -1.30
N THR A 145 8.96 16.58 -1.20
CA THR A 145 9.23 17.34 0.02
C THR A 145 8.11 18.35 0.29
N ALA A 146 7.57 18.97 -0.75
CA ALA A 146 6.43 19.88 -0.66
C ALA A 146 5.17 19.15 -0.15
N PHE A 147 4.96 17.89 -0.53
CA PHE A 147 3.86 17.07 -0.03
C PHE A 147 4.04 16.60 1.40
N ALA A 148 5.24 16.12 1.75
CA ALA A 148 5.54 15.72 3.12
C ALA A 148 5.26 16.87 4.09
N ASN A 149 5.44 18.12 3.67
CA ASN A 149 5.17 19.32 4.47
C ASN A 149 3.74 19.87 4.33
N SER A 150 2.85 19.23 3.56
CA SER A 150 1.46 19.66 3.39
C SER A 150 0.54 19.13 4.50
N PRO A 151 -0.57 19.82 4.83
CA PRO A 151 -1.55 19.35 5.82
C PRO A 151 -2.13 17.97 5.50
N MET A 152 -2.29 17.66 4.20
CA MET A 152 -2.72 16.34 3.75
C MET A 152 -1.64 15.27 3.96
N GLY A 153 -0.37 15.58 3.69
CA GLY A 153 0.74 14.65 3.94
C GLY A 153 0.95 14.30 5.42
N ALA A 154 0.51 15.17 6.34
CA ALA A 154 0.46 14.87 7.78
C ALA A 154 -0.70 13.91 8.11
N MET A 155 -1.89 14.15 7.54
CA MET A 155 -3.06 13.28 7.70
C MET A 155 -2.82 11.88 7.12
N THR A 156 -2.19 11.79 5.95
CA THR A 156 -1.87 10.51 5.32
C THR A 156 -0.85 9.71 6.13
N ARG A 157 0.16 10.37 6.72
CA ARG A 157 1.11 9.70 7.64
C ARG A 157 0.40 9.13 8.87
N GLN A 158 -0.51 9.90 9.48
CA GLN A 158 -1.29 9.43 10.62
C GLN A 158 -2.19 8.24 10.25
N TRP A 159 -2.78 8.25 9.05
CA TRP A 159 -3.60 7.14 8.55
C TRP A 159 -2.77 5.89 8.23
N LEU A 160 -1.61 6.06 7.57
CA LEU A 160 -0.68 4.95 7.25
C LEU A 160 -0.09 4.31 8.51
N GLU A 161 0.22 5.11 9.52
CA GLU A 161 0.65 4.67 10.84
C GLU A 161 -0.48 3.94 11.59
N GLY A 162 -1.71 4.45 11.48
CA GLY A 162 -2.91 3.81 12.05
C GLY A 162 -3.27 2.47 11.41
N MET A 163 -2.94 2.28 10.12
CA MET A 163 -3.16 1.02 9.41
C MET A 163 -1.96 0.06 9.44
N GLY A 164 -0.84 0.44 10.09
CA GLY A 164 0.34 -0.42 10.20
C GLY A 164 1.12 -0.62 8.90
N PHE A 165 0.83 0.14 7.84
CA PHE A 165 1.50 0.08 6.54
C PHE A 165 2.65 1.08 6.40
N ALA A 166 3.06 1.75 7.49
CA ALA A 166 4.21 2.64 7.47
C ALA A 166 5.45 1.88 6.96
N PRO A 167 6.09 2.31 5.84
CA PRO A 167 7.36 1.73 5.44
C PRO A 167 8.35 2.00 6.56
N LYS A 168 8.91 0.94 7.16
CA LYS A 168 10.04 1.06 8.09
C LYS A 168 11.08 1.97 7.42
N ALA A 169 11.38 3.10 8.06
CA ALA A 169 12.38 4.03 7.58
C ALA A 169 13.64 3.22 7.22
N LYS A 170 14.12 3.36 5.98
CA LYS A 170 15.39 2.76 5.58
C LYS A 170 16.46 3.25 6.56
N PRO A 171 17.38 2.40 7.02
CA PRO A 171 18.49 2.85 7.86
C PRO A 171 19.24 3.94 7.10
N LYS A 172 19.29 5.16 7.67
CA LYS A 172 20.29 6.15 7.26
C LYS A 172 21.64 5.49 7.45
N GLU A 173 22.47 5.58 6.42
CA GLU A 173 23.88 5.17 6.50
C GLU A 173 24.52 5.75 7.77
N PRO A 174 25.35 4.98 8.47
CA PRO A 174 25.93 5.40 9.73
C PRO A 174 26.89 6.57 9.51
N ASN A 175 26.50 7.77 9.93
CA ASN A 175 27.43 8.86 10.17
C ASN A 175 28.38 8.43 11.29
N LEU A 176 29.61 8.08 10.91
CA LEU A 176 30.71 7.66 11.78
C LEU A 176 31.02 8.66 12.92
N PHE A 177 30.51 9.89 12.83
CA PHE A 177 30.76 10.99 13.74
C PHE A 177 29.80 11.10 14.93
N ASP A 178 28.70 10.33 14.97
CA ASP A 178 27.64 10.48 15.99
C ASP A 178 27.56 9.28 16.95
N ASN A 179 28.72 8.82 17.42
CA ASN A 179 28.78 7.69 18.35
C ASN A 179 28.45 8.18 19.77
N PRO A 180 27.45 7.65 20.48
CA PRO A 180 27.05 8.09 21.83
C PRO A 180 28.16 7.97 22.88
N PHE A 181 29.22 7.21 22.57
CA PHE A 181 30.45 7.13 23.34
C PHE A 181 31.26 8.44 23.35
N THR A 182 31.30 9.20 22.26
CA THR A 182 31.98 10.51 22.23
C THR A 182 31.20 11.58 22.99
N GLN A 183 29.87 11.55 22.92
CA GLN A 183 29.01 12.40 23.77
C GLN A 183 29.17 12.07 25.27
N ALA A 184 29.26 10.79 25.62
CA ALA A 184 29.52 10.36 26.99
C ALA A 184 30.91 10.79 27.48
N MET A 185 31.93 10.71 26.62
CA MET A 185 33.29 11.14 26.94
C MET A 185 33.38 12.67 27.10
N GLN A 186 32.72 13.45 26.24
CA GLN A 186 32.63 14.91 26.39
C GLN A 186 31.88 15.34 27.65
N THR A 187 30.84 14.59 28.04
CA THR A 187 30.11 14.82 29.29
C THR A 187 30.95 14.45 30.52
N MET A 188 31.84 13.47 30.40
CA MET A 188 32.72 13.01 31.48
C MET A 188 33.97 13.88 31.64
N PHE A 189 34.50 14.48 30.55
CA PHE A 189 35.76 15.24 30.56
C PHE A 189 35.61 16.75 30.84
N GLY A 190 34.41 17.20 31.26
CA GLY A 190 34.25 18.39 32.08
C GLY A 190 34.59 19.74 31.43
N VAL A 191 33.58 20.40 30.86
CA VAL A 191 33.45 21.86 30.91
C VAL A 191 31.95 22.19 31.07
N LYS A 192 31.53 22.60 32.26
CA LYS A 192 30.20 23.20 32.50
C LYS A 192 30.34 24.72 32.52
N PRO A 193 29.44 25.45 31.85
CA PRO A 193 28.76 26.55 32.52
C PRO A 193 27.29 26.20 32.78
N ALA A 194 26.82 26.60 33.95
CA ALA A 194 25.47 26.37 34.44
C ALA A 194 24.41 27.18 33.68
N GLN A 195 23.25 26.56 33.42
CA GLN A 195 21.98 27.26 33.18
C GLN A 195 20.77 26.41 33.64
N PRO A 196 19.62 27.05 33.94
CA PRO A 196 18.64 26.62 34.94
C PRO A 196 17.65 25.55 34.48
N GLN A 197 17.11 24.82 35.45
CA GLN A 197 16.05 23.82 35.30
C GLN A 197 14.76 24.39 34.67
N PRO A 198 14.12 23.62 33.77
CA PRO A 198 12.68 23.62 33.59
C PRO A 198 12.04 22.32 34.13
N ALA A 199 10.76 22.46 34.49
CA ALA A 199 9.82 21.52 35.10
C ALA A 199 9.73 20.11 34.46
N PRO A 200 9.21 19.10 35.19
CA PRO A 200 9.12 17.71 34.71
C PRO A 200 8.26 17.63 33.46
N THR A 201 8.88 17.18 32.38
CA THR A 201 8.27 16.93 31.08
C THR A 201 7.39 15.68 31.15
N ALA A 202 6.22 15.78 30.53
CA ALA A 202 5.23 14.72 30.43
C ALA A 202 5.82 13.42 29.88
N ASN A 203 5.50 12.30 30.52
CA ASN A 203 5.93 10.98 30.09
C ASN A 203 5.15 10.54 28.83
N PRO A 204 5.84 10.26 27.71
CA PRO A 204 5.24 9.84 26.43
C PRO A 204 4.52 8.48 26.48
N PHE A 205 4.51 7.82 27.65
CA PHE A 205 3.71 6.63 27.91
C PHE A 205 2.20 6.93 28.03
N PHE A 206 1.83 8.15 28.41
CA PHE A 206 0.42 8.54 28.61
C PHE A 206 -0.26 9.14 27.36
N ASP A 207 0.49 9.43 26.30
CA ASP A 207 -0.03 10.03 25.06
C ASP A 207 -0.34 9.01 23.94
N ASN A 208 -0.31 7.71 24.24
CA ASN A 208 -0.74 6.70 23.27
C ASN A 208 -2.28 6.66 23.16
N PRO A 209 -2.85 6.65 21.94
CA PRO A 209 -4.30 6.57 21.74
C PRO A 209 -4.89 5.28 22.31
N PHE A 210 -4.09 4.21 22.34
CA PHE A 210 -4.43 2.94 22.99
C PHE A 210 -4.60 3.07 24.51
N THR A 211 -3.71 3.79 25.20
CA THR A 211 -3.85 4.02 26.65
C THR A 211 -5.05 4.89 26.98
N ARG A 212 -5.40 5.83 26.09
CA ARG A 212 -6.59 6.69 26.26
C ARG A 212 -7.89 5.90 26.09
N ALA A 213 -7.97 5.02 25.08
CA ALA A 213 -9.11 4.11 24.90
C ALA A 213 -9.25 3.09 26.06
N PHE A 214 -8.14 2.56 26.57
CA PHE A 214 -8.13 1.68 27.73
C PHE A 214 -8.57 2.39 29.01
N GLN A 215 -8.13 3.65 29.19
CA GLN A 215 -8.52 4.48 30.34
C GLN A 215 -10.00 4.85 30.30
N GLU A 216 -10.55 5.18 29.12
CA GLU A 216 -11.99 5.41 28.94
C GLU A 216 -12.82 4.15 29.16
N MET A 217 -12.32 2.98 28.75
CA MET A 217 -12.99 1.70 29.00
C MET A 217 -12.99 1.33 30.50
N MET A 218 -11.87 1.57 31.21
CA MET A 218 -11.78 1.39 32.67
C MET A 218 -12.66 2.39 33.43
N ALA A 219 -12.73 3.65 32.97
CA ALA A 219 -13.61 4.65 33.54
C ALA A 219 -15.10 4.32 33.30
N GLY A 220 -15.43 3.71 32.15
CA GLY A 220 -16.77 3.18 31.84
C GLY A 220 -17.14 1.93 32.66
N TYR A 221 -16.14 1.19 33.17
CA TYR A 221 -16.34 0.05 34.08
C TYR A 221 -16.42 0.46 35.56
N ALA A 222 -15.86 1.62 35.92
CA ALA A 222 -15.96 2.22 37.25
C ALA A 222 -17.21 3.13 37.34
N GLY A 223 -18.40 2.53 37.22
CA GLY A 223 -19.66 3.22 37.51
C GLY A 223 -19.76 3.71 38.97
N PRO A 224 -20.65 4.67 39.27
CA PRO A 224 -20.70 5.37 40.56
C PRO A 224 -20.96 4.40 41.72
N ALA A 225 -20.17 4.54 42.78
CA ALA A 225 -20.30 3.76 44.01
C ALA A 225 -21.68 3.96 44.66
N PRO A 226 -22.44 2.90 44.99
CA PRO A 226 -23.57 3.02 45.88
C PRO A 226 -23.07 2.99 47.34
N THR A 227 -23.48 3.98 48.14
CA THR A 227 -23.58 3.81 49.60
C THR A 227 -24.67 2.77 49.89
N PRO A 228 -24.46 1.86 50.86
CA PRO A 228 -25.28 1.97 52.06
C PRO A 228 -24.62 1.51 53.37
N GLN A 229 -25.09 2.10 54.47
CA GLN A 229 -25.05 1.55 55.81
C GLN A 229 -25.78 0.19 55.86
N GLY A 230 -25.32 -0.74 56.70
CA GLY A 230 -26.14 -1.83 57.21
C GLY A 230 -25.56 -3.23 57.05
N GLU A 231 -25.18 -3.78 58.21
CA GLU A 231 -25.11 -5.20 58.59
C GLU A 231 -24.12 -6.18 57.94
N ALA A 232 -23.48 -6.90 58.87
CA ALA A 232 -22.47 -7.90 58.65
C ALA A 232 -23.05 -9.19 58.07
N ALA A 233 -22.50 -9.63 56.94
CA ALA A 233 -22.43 -11.05 56.59
C ALA A 233 -21.24 -11.27 55.65
N LYS A 234 -20.32 -12.16 56.04
CA LYS A 234 -19.18 -12.61 55.22
C LYS A 234 -19.65 -13.17 53.87
N PRO A 235 -18.96 -12.87 52.76
CA PRO A 235 -18.94 -13.78 51.62
C PRO A 235 -17.51 -14.27 51.32
N ALA A 236 -17.47 -15.56 50.96
CA ALA A 236 -16.30 -16.33 50.58
C ALA A 236 -15.54 -15.74 49.37
N GLU A 237 -14.23 -16.01 49.35
CA GLU A 237 -13.28 -15.70 48.28
C GLU A 237 -13.76 -16.20 46.90
N LYS A 238 -13.82 -15.29 45.92
CA LYS A 238 -13.81 -15.62 44.50
C LYS A 238 -12.40 -15.43 43.94
N PRO A 239 -11.93 -16.31 43.03
CA PRO A 239 -10.56 -16.26 42.54
C PRO A 239 -10.36 -15.07 41.59
N LYS A 240 -9.66 -14.03 42.06
CA LYS A 240 -9.32 -12.83 41.28
C LYS A 240 -8.22 -13.04 40.21
N GLY A 241 -7.85 -14.29 39.92
CA GLY A 241 -6.82 -14.61 38.90
C GLY A 241 -7.37 -14.90 37.50
N GLN A 242 -8.55 -15.54 37.41
CA GLN A 242 -9.02 -16.11 36.14
C GLN A 242 -9.44 -15.05 35.10
N ALA A 243 -10.04 -13.94 35.50
CA ALA A 243 -10.48 -12.91 34.55
C ALA A 243 -9.28 -12.16 33.91
N THR A 244 -8.24 -11.91 34.69
CA THR A 244 -6.99 -11.27 34.22
C THR A 244 -6.19 -12.21 33.34
N GLU A 245 -6.14 -13.50 33.68
CA GLU A 245 -5.50 -14.53 32.84
C GLU A 245 -6.26 -14.75 31.53
N GLN A 246 -7.59 -14.80 31.56
CA GLN A 246 -8.42 -14.91 30.34
C GLN A 246 -8.22 -13.70 29.42
N PHE A 247 -8.16 -12.49 29.98
CA PHE A 247 -7.85 -11.29 29.21
C PHE A 247 -6.43 -11.32 28.62
N THR A 248 -5.43 -11.69 29.41
CA THR A 248 -4.03 -11.80 28.95
C THR A 248 -3.88 -12.86 27.85
N THR A 249 -4.56 -13.99 28.00
CA THR A 249 -4.59 -15.08 27.02
C THR A 249 -5.29 -14.66 25.73
N MET A 250 -6.41 -13.94 25.83
CA MET A 250 -7.13 -13.39 24.67
C MET A 250 -6.27 -12.39 23.90
N VAL A 251 -5.56 -11.49 24.60
CA VAL A 251 -4.67 -10.49 23.99
C VAL A 251 -3.46 -11.14 23.32
N ASN A 252 -2.82 -12.12 23.97
CA ASN A 252 -1.72 -12.87 23.38
C ASN A 252 -2.18 -13.65 22.15
N ALA A 253 -3.34 -14.31 22.21
CA ALA A 253 -3.90 -15.04 21.07
C ALA A 253 -4.23 -14.11 19.89
N MET A 254 -4.73 -12.90 20.16
CA MET A 254 -4.97 -11.89 19.11
C MET A 254 -3.67 -11.42 18.46
N PHE A 255 -2.64 -11.14 19.26
CA PHE A 255 -1.34 -10.68 18.76
C PHE A 255 -0.65 -11.75 17.90
N ASP A 256 -0.65 -13.00 18.37
CA ASP A 256 -0.10 -14.13 17.62
C ASP A 256 -0.89 -14.37 16.32
N SER A 257 -2.22 -14.26 16.36
CA SER A 257 -3.06 -14.40 15.16
C SER A 257 -2.75 -13.34 14.09
N GLY A 258 -2.39 -12.11 14.47
CA GLY A 258 -2.01 -11.07 13.51
C GLY A 258 -0.67 -11.37 12.83
N LEU A 259 0.30 -11.87 13.60
CA LEU A 259 1.61 -12.30 13.10
C LEU A 259 1.50 -13.54 12.22
N GLU A 260 0.60 -14.46 12.54
CA GLU A 260 0.34 -15.68 11.79
C GLU A 260 -0.48 -15.43 10.51
N VAL A 261 -1.43 -14.50 10.52
CA VAL A 261 -2.13 -14.03 9.31
C VAL A 261 -1.14 -13.40 8.34
N GLN A 262 -0.20 -12.59 8.81
CA GLN A 262 0.83 -12.00 7.95
C GLN A 262 1.74 -13.08 7.31
N LYS A 263 2.16 -14.07 8.10
CA LYS A 263 3.00 -15.19 7.63
C LYS A 263 2.25 -16.13 6.69
N SER A 264 0.99 -16.46 7.00
CA SER A 264 0.16 -17.31 6.15
C SER A 264 -0.19 -16.61 4.84
N TYR A 265 -0.42 -15.29 4.85
CA TYR A 265 -0.57 -14.49 3.65
C TYR A 265 0.69 -14.54 2.78
N GLN A 266 1.87 -14.28 3.37
CA GLN A 266 3.15 -14.37 2.67
C GLN A 266 3.38 -15.75 2.05
N LYS A 267 3.14 -16.82 2.82
CA LYS A 267 3.32 -18.21 2.38
C LYS A 267 2.32 -18.63 1.31
N SER A 268 1.06 -18.20 1.42
CA SER A 268 0.03 -18.46 0.41
C SER A 268 0.36 -17.79 -0.93
N MET A 269 0.95 -16.58 -0.89
CA MET A 269 1.43 -15.91 -2.09
C MET A 269 2.60 -16.68 -2.71
N GLU A 270 3.60 -17.08 -1.92
CA GLU A 270 4.73 -17.89 -2.38
C GLU A 270 4.28 -19.21 -3.04
N GLN A 271 3.29 -19.90 -2.46
CA GLN A 271 2.73 -21.13 -3.05
C GLN A 271 1.98 -20.91 -4.36
N ILE A 272 1.27 -19.79 -4.51
CA ILE A 272 0.63 -19.42 -5.78
C ILE A 272 1.71 -19.16 -6.84
N PHE A 273 2.82 -18.53 -6.48
CA PHE A 273 3.91 -18.30 -7.42
C PHE A 273 4.63 -19.60 -7.81
N ASP A 274 4.95 -20.47 -6.85
CA ASP A 274 5.65 -21.73 -7.10
C ASP A 274 4.80 -22.72 -7.93
N SER A 275 3.50 -22.84 -7.63
CA SER A 275 2.61 -23.77 -8.37
C SER A 275 2.42 -23.40 -9.85
N TYR A 276 2.51 -22.11 -10.18
CA TYR A 276 2.45 -21.64 -11.57
C TYR A 276 3.82 -21.70 -12.27
N LEU A 277 4.92 -21.57 -11.52
CA LEU A 277 6.27 -21.78 -12.05
C LEU A 277 6.49 -23.23 -12.49
N ASP A 278 6.05 -24.20 -11.68
CA ASP A 278 6.18 -25.64 -12.03
C ASP A 278 5.36 -26.01 -13.27
N GLN A 279 4.16 -25.43 -13.44
CA GLN A 279 3.34 -25.64 -14.64
C GLN A 279 3.95 -25.05 -15.92
N THR A 280 4.90 -24.12 -15.82
CA THR A 280 5.63 -23.60 -16.98
C THR A 280 6.85 -24.43 -17.40
N HIS A 281 7.23 -25.43 -16.59
CA HIS A 281 8.39 -26.30 -16.86
C HIS A 281 8.04 -27.70 -17.41
N GLU A 282 6.78 -28.13 -17.39
CA GLU A 282 6.33 -29.36 -18.08
C GLU A 282 5.78 -29.07 -19.49
N THR A 283 6.69 -29.09 -20.48
CA THR A 283 6.39 -29.18 -21.91
C THR A 283 5.53 -30.40 -22.29
N PRO A 284 4.81 -30.32 -23.42
CA PRO A 284 4.79 -31.38 -24.42
C PRO A 284 5.53 -30.90 -25.68
N GLN A 285 6.78 -31.34 -25.86
CA GLN A 285 7.23 -32.24 -26.93
C GLN A 285 6.51 -32.09 -28.28
N GLY A 286 7.17 -31.35 -29.18
CA GLY A 286 7.60 -31.80 -30.51
C GLY A 286 6.55 -32.31 -31.49
N GLU A 287 6.16 -31.46 -32.43
CA GLU A 287 5.59 -31.88 -33.71
C GLU A 287 6.19 -31.01 -34.83
N PRO A 288 6.97 -31.58 -35.79
CA PRO A 288 7.51 -30.80 -36.90
C PRO A 288 6.45 -30.70 -38.01
N ALA A 289 5.96 -29.50 -38.28
CA ALA A 289 5.06 -29.22 -39.40
C ALA A 289 5.83 -29.15 -40.74
N PRO A 290 5.22 -29.61 -41.85
CA PRO A 290 5.91 -29.95 -43.10
C PRO A 290 6.31 -28.72 -43.94
N GLN A 291 7.38 -28.89 -44.72
CA GLN A 291 7.87 -27.93 -45.71
C GLN A 291 6.79 -27.64 -46.75
N GLY A 292 6.35 -26.39 -46.81
CA GLY A 292 5.38 -25.89 -47.80
C GLY A 292 6.08 -25.54 -49.12
N ASP A 293 5.52 -26.09 -50.18
CA ASP A 293 5.93 -26.01 -51.58
C ASP A 293 6.16 -24.61 -52.15
N VAL A 294 7.14 -24.56 -53.06
CA VAL A 294 7.48 -23.45 -53.97
C VAL A 294 6.37 -23.28 -55.03
N PRO A 295 5.85 -22.06 -55.29
CA PRO A 295 4.97 -21.85 -56.43
C PRO A 295 5.79 -21.73 -57.74
N PRO A 296 5.48 -22.48 -58.81
CA PRO A 296 6.06 -22.21 -60.11
C PRO A 296 5.33 -21.06 -60.81
N ASN A 297 6.15 -20.25 -61.49
CA ASN A 297 5.83 -19.28 -62.53
C ASN A 297 4.53 -19.53 -63.32
N GLY A 298 3.78 -18.44 -63.56
CA GLY A 298 2.74 -18.37 -64.60
C GLY A 298 2.55 -16.95 -65.11
N LYS A 299 3.31 -16.56 -66.14
CA LYS A 299 3.00 -15.46 -67.06
C LYS A 299 2.99 -16.02 -68.48
N GLY A 300 1.94 -15.71 -69.25
CA GLY A 300 1.88 -15.87 -70.71
C GLY A 300 1.22 -17.15 -71.17
#